data_AF-A0A6P6GC54-F1
#
_entry.id   AF-A0A6P6GC54-F1
#
_cell.length_a   1.000
_cell.length_b   1.000
_cell.length_c   1.000
_cell.angle_alpha   90.00
_cell.angle_beta   90.00
_cell.angle_gamma   90.00
#
_symmetry.space_group_name_H-M   'P 1'
#
loop_
_entity.id
_entity.type
_entity.pdbx_description
1 polymer ?
#
loop_
_entity_poly.entity_id
_entity_poly.type
_entity_poly.pdbx_seq_one_letter_code
_entity_poly.pdbx_strand_id
1 'polypeptide(L)'
;MELFPIWKPKVDLAIEMTIHADAFLTKFLLYFLLVSDYFSCGFASNASGKEKTLAMIKPDGLSGNYTDRIKNLISDSGFTICKERIIQLDEESVMSFYAEHSSRSFFGSLVKYMTRLQQSTFSSGPVLLMILEKENAVADWRALIGPTDASKAKVTHPHSIRALCGLDSEKNCVHGSDSPQSAQREISFFFEEKISGRIVPKHDEL
;
A
#
# COMPACT_ATOMS: atom_id res chain seq x y z
N MET A 1 -42.89 -43.60 -71.85
CA MET A 1 -43.02 -43.32 -70.41
C MET A 1 -41.72 -43.71 -69.75
N GLU A 2 -40.89 -42.73 -69.41
CA GLU A 2 -39.95 -42.69 -68.27
C GLU A 2 -39.29 -41.30 -68.30
N LEU A 3 -39.40 -40.54 -67.20
CA LEU A 3 -38.91 -39.16 -67.06
C LEU A 3 -37.71 -39.15 -66.11
N PHE A 4 -36.66 -38.44 -66.52
CA PHE A 4 -35.37 -38.27 -65.83
C PHE A 4 -35.46 -37.43 -64.54
N PRO A 5 -34.53 -37.60 -63.58
CA PRO A 5 -34.53 -36.87 -62.31
C PRO A 5 -33.89 -35.47 -62.40
N ILE A 6 -34.47 -34.52 -61.64
CA ILE A 6 -34.04 -33.12 -61.50
C ILE A 6 -33.01 -33.01 -60.36
N TRP A 7 -31.85 -32.44 -60.67
CA TRP A 7 -30.78 -32.12 -59.72
C TRP A 7 -31.03 -30.75 -59.05
N LYS A 8 -30.90 -30.65 -57.72
CA LYS A 8 -30.87 -29.36 -57.00
C LYS A 8 -29.43 -29.03 -56.56
N PRO A 9 -28.94 -27.79 -56.74
CA PRO A 9 -27.61 -27.40 -56.27
C PRO A 9 -27.59 -27.21 -54.75
N LYS A 10 -26.51 -27.68 -54.11
CA LYS A 10 -26.14 -27.33 -52.72
C LYS A 10 -25.65 -25.88 -52.70
N VAL A 11 -26.16 -25.09 -51.74
CA VAL A 11 -25.61 -23.78 -51.40
C VAL A 11 -24.33 -23.94 -50.56
N ASP A 12 -23.26 -23.25 -50.94
CA ASP A 12 -21.93 -23.36 -50.34
C ASP A 12 -21.84 -22.67 -48.96
N LEU A 13 -21.58 -23.47 -47.91
CA LEU A 13 -21.36 -23.01 -46.53
C LEU A 13 -20.16 -22.06 -46.35
N ALA A 14 -19.28 -21.95 -47.35
CA ALA A 14 -18.06 -21.14 -47.25
C ALA A 14 -18.34 -19.62 -47.23
N ILE A 15 -19.46 -19.17 -47.82
CA ILE A 15 -19.77 -17.74 -47.94
C ILE A 15 -20.31 -17.17 -46.61
N GLU A 16 -21.06 -17.95 -45.82
CA GLU A 16 -21.58 -17.50 -44.51
C GLU A 16 -20.48 -17.35 -43.45
N MET A 17 -19.44 -18.18 -43.48
CA MET A 17 -18.36 -18.13 -42.48
C MET A 17 -17.47 -16.89 -42.63
N THR A 18 -17.28 -16.38 -43.86
CA THR A 18 -16.44 -15.20 -44.10
C THR A 18 -17.10 -13.90 -43.64
N ILE A 19 -18.43 -13.78 -43.78
CA ILE A 19 -19.17 -12.55 -43.42
C ILE A 19 -19.23 -12.35 -41.88
N HIS A 20 -19.21 -13.43 -41.10
CA HIS A 20 -19.22 -13.35 -39.63
C HIS A 20 -17.86 -12.96 -39.02
N ALA A 21 -16.74 -13.32 -39.65
CA ALA A 21 -15.42 -12.94 -39.17
C ALA A 21 -15.18 -11.42 -39.26
N ASP A 22 -15.66 -10.78 -40.33
CA ASP A 22 -15.49 -9.34 -40.57
C ASP A 22 -16.32 -8.48 -39.60
N ALA A 23 -17.54 -8.92 -39.28
CA ALA A 23 -18.42 -8.22 -38.32
C ALA A 23 -17.90 -8.31 -36.87
N PHE A 24 -17.14 -9.36 -36.53
CA PHE A 24 -16.53 -9.52 -35.22
C PHE A 24 -15.27 -8.65 -35.09
N LEU A 25 -14.42 -8.63 -36.12
CA LEU A 25 -13.20 -7.85 -36.13
C LEU A 25 -13.47 -6.35 -36.08
N THR A 26 -14.48 -5.88 -36.83
CA THR A 26 -14.90 -4.47 -36.84
C THR A 26 -15.51 -4.02 -35.50
N LYS A 27 -16.31 -4.87 -34.83
CA LYS A 27 -16.81 -4.59 -33.47
C LYS A 27 -15.70 -4.60 -32.43
N PHE A 28 -14.70 -5.47 -32.56
CA PHE A 28 -13.56 -5.54 -31.66
C PHE A 28 -12.64 -4.30 -31.80
N LEU A 29 -12.39 -3.84 -33.03
CA LEU A 29 -11.64 -2.61 -33.32
C LEU A 29 -12.38 -1.35 -32.86
N LEU A 30 -13.70 -1.26 -33.06
CA LEU A 30 -14.52 -0.15 -32.56
C LEU A 30 -14.56 -0.12 -31.02
N TYR A 31 -14.61 -1.29 -30.37
CA TYR A 31 -14.52 -1.38 -28.91
C TYR A 31 -13.13 -0.92 -28.41
N PHE A 32 -12.06 -1.31 -29.10
CA PHE A 32 -10.70 -0.90 -28.74
C PHE A 32 -10.49 0.63 -28.88
N LEU A 33 -11.06 1.24 -29.92
CA LEU A 33 -11.02 2.70 -30.13
C LEU A 33 -11.93 3.46 -29.14
N LEU A 34 -13.10 2.92 -28.79
CA LEU A 34 -13.95 3.51 -27.77
C LEU A 34 -13.32 3.44 -26.38
N VAL A 35 -12.66 2.32 -26.03
CA VAL A 35 -12.00 2.16 -24.72
C VAL A 35 -10.75 3.04 -24.60
N SER A 36 -10.04 3.35 -25.69
CA SER A 36 -8.93 4.30 -25.64
C SER A 36 -9.36 5.73 -25.32
N ASP A 37 -10.54 6.16 -25.80
CA ASP A 37 -11.06 7.51 -25.52
C ASP A 37 -11.63 7.64 -24.10
N TYR A 38 -12.03 6.54 -23.45
CA TYR A 38 -12.37 6.52 -22.02
C TYR A 38 -11.13 6.62 -21.10
N PHE A 39 -9.92 6.40 -21.61
CA PHE A 39 -8.70 6.42 -20.79
C PHE A 39 -8.01 7.79 -20.72
N SER A 40 -8.53 8.81 -21.42
CA SER A 40 -7.91 10.14 -21.45
C SER A 40 -8.69 11.26 -20.76
N CYS A 41 -9.79 10.97 -20.06
CA CYS A 41 -10.49 11.99 -19.28
C CYS A 41 -10.60 11.61 -17.80
N GLY A 42 -9.57 11.95 -17.02
CA GLY A 42 -9.68 11.87 -15.58
C GLY A 42 -8.41 11.98 -14.73
N PHE A 43 -7.42 12.80 -15.08
CA PHE A 43 -6.47 13.32 -14.08
C PHE A 43 -5.91 14.68 -14.52
N ALA A 44 -6.74 15.71 -14.40
CA ALA A 44 -6.24 17.06 -14.24
C ALA A 44 -6.02 17.29 -12.73
N SER A 45 -4.84 16.94 -12.22
CA SER A 45 -4.32 17.53 -10.99
C SER A 45 -3.04 18.29 -11.32
N ASN A 46 -3.22 19.55 -11.76
CA ASN A 46 -2.15 20.54 -11.66
C ASN A 46 -1.97 20.88 -10.18
N ALA A 47 -1.21 20.03 -9.49
CA ALA A 47 -0.44 20.37 -8.32
C ALA A 47 0.81 19.50 -8.39
N SER A 48 1.84 19.98 -9.09
CA SER A 48 3.23 19.50 -9.00
C SER A 48 3.80 19.83 -7.60
N GLY A 49 3.09 19.42 -6.55
CA GLY A 49 3.53 19.47 -5.17
C GLY A 49 3.86 18.05 -4.76
N LYS A 50 5.08 17.81 -4.31
CA LYS A 50 5.41 16.52 -3.74
C LYS A 50 4.54 16.30 -2.50
N GLU A 51 3.77 15.22 -2.49
CA GLU A 51 2.98 14.77 -1.35
C GLU A 51 3.90 14.25 -0.24
N LYS A 52 3.43 14.34 1.01
CA LYS A 52 4.09 13.74 2.17
C LYS A 52 3.20 12.71 2.84
N THR A 53 3.81 11.63 3.32
CA THR A 53 3.14 10.61 4.13
C THR A 53 3.93 10.32 5.40
N LEU A 54 3.25 9.89 6.46
CA LEU A 54 3.92 9.28 7.60
C LEU A 54 4.26 7.83 7.25
N ALA A 55 5.51 7.45 7.51
CA ALA A 55 5.93 6.06 7.61
C ALA A 55 6.42 5.79 9.03
N MET A 56 6.06 4.62 9.56
CA MET A 56 6.51 4.17 10.88
C MET A 56 7.01 2.74 10.77
N ILE A 57 8.22 2.48 11.25
CA ILE A 57 8.68 1.13 11.58
C ILE A 57 8.30 0.86 13.03
N LYS A 58 7.45 -0.15 13.22
CA LYS A 58 6.93 -0.64 14.49
C LYS A 58 8.02 -1.39 15.29
N PRO A 59 7.78 -1.70 16.58
CA PRO A 59 8.80 -2.33 17.43
C PRO A 59 9.32 -3.69 16.91
N ASP A 60 8.47 -4.48 16.24
CA ASP A 60 8.84 -5.74 15.59
C ASP A 60 9.77 -5.53 14.39
N GLY A 61 9.55 -4.48 13.60
CA GLY A 61 10.42 -4.12 12.49
C GLY A 61 11.81 -3.66 12.95
N LEU A 62 11.87 -2.90 14.06
CA LEU A 62 13.14 -2.48 14.66
C LEU A 62 13.90 -3.64 15.29
N SER A 63 13.25 -4.38 16.20
CA SER A 63 13.89 -5.52 16.89
C SER A 63 14.22 -6.69 15.97
N GLY A 64 13.55 -6.79 14.82
CA GLY A 64 13.86 -7.75 13.76
C GLY A 64 15.00 -7.31 12.82
N ASN A 65 15.67 -6.18 13.09
CA ASN A 65 16.76 -5.63 12.26
C ASN A 65 16.36 -5.37 10.80
N TYR A 66 15.11 -4.97 10.54
CA TYR A 66 14.63 -4.67 9.18
C TYR A 66 14.81 -3.20 8.76
N THR A 67 15.29 -2.33 9.64
CA THR A 67 15.41 -0.88 9.42
C THR A 67 16.13 -0.53 8.11
N ASP A 68 17.35 -1.03 7.92
CA ASP A 68 18.16 -0.70 6.76
C ASP A 68 17.54 -1.23 5.48
N ARG A 69 17.02 -2.46 5.53
CA ARG A 69 16.31 -3.07 4.40
C ARG A 69 15.08 -2.25 3.99
N ILE A 70 14.30 -1.77 4.97
CA ILE A 70 13.12 -0.93 4.72
C ILE A 70 13.54 0.42 4.13
N LYS A 71 14.58 1.06 4.66
CA LYS A 71 15.11 2.33 4.13
C LYS A 71 15.65 2.21 2.71
N ASN A 72 16.31 1.09 2.40
CA ASN A 72 16.75 0.80 1.03
C ASN A 72 15.54 0.67 0.10
N LEU A 73 14.52 -0.11 0.47
CA LEU A 73 13.29 -0.22 -0.33
C LEU A 73 12.58 1.13 -0.53
N ILE A 74 12.55 1.99 0.49
CA ILE A 74 12.01 3.35 0.40
C ILE A 74 12.78 4.16 -0.64
N SER A 75 14.11 4.15 -0.55
CA SER A 75 14.99 4.90 -1.46
C SER A 75 14.90 4.39 -2.90
N ASP A 76 14.96 3.06 -3.08
CA ASP A 76 14.85 2.38 -4.37
C ASP A 76 13.48 2.63 -5.03
N SER A 77 12.43 2.88 -4.24
CA SER A 77 11.08 3.21 -4.71
C SER A 77 10.90 4.70 -5.03
N GLY A 78 11.96 5.51 -4.95
CA GLY A 78 11.98 6.91 -5.34
C GLY A 78 11.39 7.86 -4.29
N PHE A 79 11.31 7.47 -3.03
CA PHE A 79 10.94 8.36 -1.94
C PHE A 79 12.14 9.15 -1.42
N THR A 80 11.90 10.38 -0.99
CA THR A 80 12.83 11.13 -0.16
C THR A 80 12.44 10.98 1.32
N ILE A 81 13.38 10.59 2.19
CA ILE A 81 13.20 10.67 3.64
C ILE A 81 13.52 12.10 4.09
N CYS A 82 12.50 12.91 4.38
CA CYS A 82 12.67 14.32 4.75
C CYS A 82 13.12 14.51 6.21
N LYS A 83 12.57 13.70 7.11
CA LYS A 83 12.85 13.71 8.54
C LYS A 83 12.69 12.32 9.08
N GLU A 84 13.45 11.98 10.11
CA GLU A 84 13.25 10.76 10.88
C GLU A 84 13.55 10.97 12.35
N ARG A 85 12.91 10.18 13.22
CA ARG A 85 13.23 10.13 14.64
C ARG A 85 12.81 8.81 15.25
N ILE A 86 13.62 8.32 16.18
CA ILE A 86 13.24 7.20 17.04
C ILE A 86 12.59 7.79 18.29
N ILE A 87 11.37 7.34 18.58
CA ILE A 87 10.69 7.70 19.82
C ILE A 87 10.16 6.47 20.50
N GLN A 88 9.86 6.67 21.77
CA GLN A 88 9.14 5.71 22.54
C GLN A 88 7.76 6.27 22.90
N LEU A 89 6.72 5.50 22.60
CA LEU A 89 5.34 5.90 22.80
C LEU A 89 4.84 5.37 24.15
N ASP A 90 4.32 6.25 25.00
CA ASP A 90 3.53 5.83 26.15
C ASP A 90 2.10 5.44 25.72
N GLU A 91 1.35 4.84 26.64
CA GLU A 91 0.00 4.35 26.38
C GLU A 91 -0.95 5.47 25.93
N GLU A 92 -0.85 6.64 26.55
CA GLU A 92 -1.67 7.81 26.20
C GLU A 92 -1.39 8.29 24.76
N SER A 93 -0.12 8.35 24.36
CA SER A 93 0.28 8.72 22.99
C SER A 93 -0.22 7.70 21.97
N VAL A 94 -0.13 6.40 22.27
CA VAL A 94 -0.64 5.34 21.38
C VAL A 94 -2.17 5.41 21.25
N MET A 95 -2.88 5.59 22.37
CA MET A 95 -4.34 5.72 22.37
C MET A 95 -4.80 6.94 21.58
N SER A 96 -4.11 8.08 21.75
CA SER A 96 -4.40 9.32 21.02
C SER A 96 -4.13 9.16 19.53
N PHE A 97 -3.01 8.55 19.17
CA PHE A 97 -2.63 8.32 17.78
C PHE A 97 -3.63 7.41 17.05
N TYR A 98 -4.08 6.33 17.69
CA TYR A 98 -5.03 5.38 17.12
C TYR A 98 -6.50 5.67 17.49
N ALA A 99 -6.83 6.88 17.95
CA ALA A 99 -8.15 7.21 18.47
C ALA A 99 -9.30 6.95 17.48
N GLU A 100 -9.04 7.09 16.18
CA GLU A 100 -10.00 6.78 15.10
C GLU A 100 -10.39 5.29 15.04
N HIS A 101 -9.61 4.43 15.69
CA HIS A 101 -9.85 2.99 15.79
C HIS A 101 -10.36 2.57 17.18
N SER A 102 -10.62 3.51 18.09
CA SER A 102 -11.04 3.23 19.48
C SER A 102 -12.30 2.36 19.60
N SER A 103 -13.21 2.41 18.63
CA SER A 103 -14.43 1.60 18.58
C SER A 103 -14.21 0.18 18.03
N ARG A 104 -13.01 -0.14 17.54
CA ARG A 104 -12.68 -1.44 16.94
C ARG A 104 -12.28 -2.44 18.02
N SER A 105 -12.72 -3.69 17.88
CA SER A 105 -12.40 -4.77 18.82
C SER A 105 -10.91 -5.03 19.01
N PHE A 106 -10.08 -4.72 18.01
CA PHE A 106 -8.63 -4.90 18.05
C PHE A 106 -7.88 -3.74 18.75
N PHE A 107 -8.53 -2.62 19.08
CA PHE A 107 -7.86 -1.42 19.61
C PHE A 107 -7.07 -1.69 20.88
N GLY A 108 -7.66 -2.38 21.86
CA GLY A 108 -6.97 -2.70 23.10
C GLY A 108 -5.76 -3.63 22.91
N SER A 109 -5.80 -4.52 21.93
CA SER A 109 -4.65 -5.38 21.57
C SER A 109 -3.56 -4.56 20.90
N LEU A 110 -3.92 -3.67 19.98
CA LEU A 110 -3.00 -2.76 19.30
C LEU A 110 -2.30 -1.82 20.28
N VAL A 111 -3.01 -1.24 21.24
CA VAL A 111 -2.42 -0.38 22.27
C VAL A 111 -1.39 -1.17 23.06
N LYS A 112 -1.78 -2.33 23.61
CA LYS A 112 -0.87 -3.23 24.34
C LYS A 112 0.32 -3.65 23.49
N TYR A 113 0.12 -3.88 22.21
CA TYR A 113 1.18 -4.29 21.30
C TYR A 113 2.22 -3.19 21.11
N MET A 114 1.78 -1.96 20.84
CA MET A 114 2.67 -0.81 20.62
C MET A 114 3.36 -0.39 21.92
N THR A 115 2.74 -0.61 23.08
CA THR A 115 3.32 -0.29 24.39
C THR A 115 4.07 -1.44 25.05
N ARG A 116 4.02 -2.66 24.50
CA ARG A 116 4.59 -3.86 25.14
C ARG A 116 6.11 -3.74 25.28
N LEU A 117 6.56 -4.15 26.46
CA LEU A 117 7.95 -4.23 26.88
C LEU A 117 8.68 -5.33 26.09
N GLN A 118 9.82 -5.03 25.48
CA GLN A 118 10.84 -6.07 25.29
C GLN A 118 11.55 -6.29 26.62
N GLN A 119 11.97 -7.55 26.86
CA GLN A 119 12.26 -8.15 28.17
C GLN A 119 13.35 -7.50 29.06
N SER A 120 13.83 -6.29 28.77
CA SER A 120 14.75 -5.57 29.63
C SER A 120 14.23 -4.17 29.96
N THR A 121 13.59 -4.09 31.12
CA THR A 121 13.63 -2.92 32.02
C THR A 121 13.00 -1.63 31.50
N PHE A 122 11.71 -1.47 31.84
CA PHE A 122 10.97 -0.19 31.87
C PHE A 122 11.00 0.65 30.60
N SER A 123 10.49 0.13 29.48
CA SER A 123 10.21 0.96 28.28
C SER A 123 9.37 0.23 27.23
N SER A 124 8.26 0.84 26.80
CA SER A 124 7.54 0.47 25.56
C SER A 124 8.50 0.34 24.38
N GLY A 125 8.21 -0.57 23.44
CA GLY A 125 9.06 -0.76 22.27
C GLY A 125 9.23 0.54 21.46
N PRO A 126 10.46 0.94 21.07
CA PRO A 126 10.65 2.13 20.28
C PRO A 126 10.02 1.96 18.89
N VAL A 127 9.73 3.09 18.25
CA VAL A 127 9.31 3.16 16.85
C VAL A 127 10.21 4.14 16.11
N LEU A 128 10.50 3.85 14.84
CA LEU A 128 11.14 4.81 13.94
C LEU A 128 10.08 5.48 13.09
N LEU A 129 9.95 6.79 13.24
CA LEU A 129 9.07 7.62 12.44
C LEU A 129 9.86 8.27 11.32
N MET A 130 9.26 8.34 10.13
CA MET A 130 9.81 8.99 8.96
C MET A 130 8.73 9.81 8.26
N ILE A 131 9.09 11.01 7.78
CA ILE A 131 8.30 11.75 6.81
C ILE A 131 8.87 11.39 5.43
N LEU A 132 8.05 10.73 4.61
CA LEU A 132 8.41 10.40 3.23
C LEU A 132 7.78 11.40 2.28
N GLU A 133 8.50 11.79 1.24
CA GLU A 133 8.03 12.72 0.21
C GLU A 133 8.17 12.12 -1.20
N LYS A 134 7.10 12.21 -1.99
CA LYS A 134 7.00 11.74 -3.40
C LYS A 134 5.72 12.33 -4.02
N GLU A 135 5.60 12.37 -5.35
CA GLU A 135 4.40 12.91 -6.03
C GLU A 135 3.08 12.23 -5.57
N ASN A 136 3.08 10.91 -5.39
CA ASN A 136 1.94 10.13 -4.89
C ASN A 136 2.31 9.37 -3.60
N ALA A 137 2.95 10.07 -2.65
CA ALA A 137 3.60 9.47 -1.50
C ALA A 137 2.70 8.52 -0.68
N VAL A 138 1.45 8.90 -0.41
CA VAL A 138 0.52 8.07 0.38
C VAL A 138 0.19 6.79 -0.36
N ALA A 139 -0.27 6.90 -1.61
CA ALA A 139 -0.67 5.75 -2.42
C ALA A 139 0.51 4.79 -2.68
N ASP A 140 1.67 5.35 -3.03
CA ASP A 140 2.87 4.55 -3.33
C ASP A 140 3.41 3.89 -2.07
N TRP A 141 3.35 4.55 -0.90
CA TRP A 141 3.80 3.94 0.36
C TRP A 141 2.88 2.78 0.75
N ARG A 142 1.57 2.96 0.59
CA ARG A 142 0.57 1.91 0.80
C ARG A 142 0.80 0.72 -0.12
N ALA A 143 1.15 0.95 -1.39
CA ALA A 143 1.50 -0.10 -2.33
C ALA A 143 2.79 -0.84 -1.91
N LEU A 144 3.83 -0.09 -1.53
CA LEU A 144 5.13 -0.64 -1.12
C LEU A 144 5.03 -1.52 0.14
N ILE A 145 4.23 -1.12 1.13
CA ILE A 145 4.05 -1.91 2.36
C ILE A 145 3.14 -3.12 2.15
N GLY A 146 2.16 -3.04 1.25
CA GLY A 146 1.22 -4.12 0.93
C GLY A 146 0.10 -4.31 1.97
N PRO A 147 -0.70 -5.39 1.85
CA PRO A 147 -1.87 -5.64 2.70
C PRO A 147 -1.55 -5.67 4.20
N THR A 148 -2.46 -5.18 5.05
CA THR A 148 -2.28 -5.10 6.51
C THR A 148 -1.97 -6.45 7.16
N ASP A 149 -2.63 -7.51 6.70
CA ASP A 149 -2.33 -8.87 7.13
C ASP A 149 -1.10 -9.39 6.39
N ALA A 150 -0.01 -9.59 7.13
CA ALA A 150 1.25 -10.08 6.59
C ALA A 150 1.14 -11.49 5.97
N SER A 151 0.27 -12.35 6.50
CA SER A 151 0.03 -13.68 5.90
C SER A 151 -0.59 -13.57 4.52
N LYS A 152 -1.54 -12.64 4.35
CA LYS A 152 -2.10 -12.29 3.04
C LYS A 152 -1.06 -11.61 2.14
N ALA A 153 -0.23 -10.72 2.69
CA ALA A 153 0.82 -10.05 1.94
C ALA A 153 1.83 -11.05 1.34
N LYS A 154 2.27 -12.05 2.11
CA LYS A 154 3.19 -13.11 1.63
C LYS A 154 2.68 -13.85 0.40
N VAL A 155 1.36 -14.03 0.29
CA VAL A 155 0.75 -14.74 -0.85
C VAL A 155 0.49 -13.80 -2.03
N THR A 156 -0.01 -12.59 -1.76
CA THR A 156 -0.54 -11.69 -2.81
C THR A 156 0.47 -10.63 -3.29
N HIS A 157 1.40 -10.23 -2.44
CA HIS A 157 2.40 -9.19 -2.68
C HIS A 157 3.75 -9.61 -2.05
N PRO A 158 4.37 -10.70 -2.51
CA PRO A 158 5.52 -11.33 -1.85
C PRO A 158 6.76 -10.42 -1.71
N HIS A 159 6.82 -9.33 -2.48
CA HIS A 159 7.88 -8.32 -2.41
C HIS A 159 7.55 -7.11 -1.53
N SER A 160 6.35 -7.04 -0.95
CA SER A 160 5.96 -5.92 -0.08
C SER A 160 6.67 -6.00 1.26
N ILE A 161 6.84 -4.86 1.93
CA ILE A 161 7.53 -4.81 3.23
C ILE A 161 6.87 -5.74 4.26
N ARG A 162 5.53 -5.76 4.31
CA ARG A 162 4.78 -6.64 5.22
C ARG A 162 4.95 -8.12 4.90
N ALA A 163 5.15 -8.49 3.64
CA ALA A 163 5.47 -9.87 3.27
C ALA A 163 6.87 -10.28 3.76
N LEU A 164 7.84 -9.34 3.68
CA LEU A 164 9.24 -9.59 3.98
C LEU A 164 9.54 -9.75 5.47
N CYS A 165 8.83 -9.02 6.34
CA CYS A 165 9.15 -9.01 7.77
C CYS A 165 7.95 -9.23 8.70
N GLY A 166 6.72 -9.10 8.20
CA GLY A 166 5.53 -9.22 9.03
C GLY A 166 5.21 -10.68 9.38
N LEU A 167 4.55 -10.87 10.53
CA LEU A 167 4.07 -12.16 11.02
C LEU A 167 2.56 -12.29 10.83
N ASP A 168 1.78 -11.30 11.25
CA ASP A 168 0.32 -11.31 11.22
C ASP A 168 -0.25 -9.88 10.99
N SER A 169 -1.53 -9.65 11.28
CA SER A 169 -2.18 -8.34 11.13
C SER A 169 -1.75 -7.28 12.15
N GLU A 170 -1.32 -7.68 13.34
CA GLU A 170 -0.86 -6.79 14.42
C GLU A 170 0.65 -6.54 14.29
N LYS A 171 1.43 -7.62 14.16
CA LYS A 171 2.89 -7.66 13.96
C LYS A 171 3.23 -7.64 12.47
N ASN A 172 3.00 -6.50 11.83
CA ASN A 172 3.23 -6.31 10.40
C ASN A 172 4.36 -5.31 10.08
N CYS A 173 5.28 -5.06 11.02
CA CYS A 173 6.45 -4.17 10.93
C CYS A 173 6.24 -2.69 10.68
N VAL A 174 5.22 -2.30 9.90
CA VAL A 174 5.11 -0.95 9.37
C VAL A 174 3.69 -0.41 9.39
N HIS A 175 3.59 0.89 9.68
CA HIS A 175 2.38 1.70 9.51
C HIS A 175 2.59 2.73 8.40
N GLY A 176 1.48 3.07 7.74
CA GLY A 176 1.43 4.09 6.71
C GLY A 176 0.03 4.68 6.64
N SER A 177 -0.02 6.01 6.59
CA SER A 177 -1.25 6.81 6.49
C SER A 177 -2.13 6.32 5.34
N ASP A 178 -3.45 6.36 5.51
CA ASP A 178 -4.42 5.80 4.54
C ASP A 178 -4.93 6.82 3.50
N SER A 179 -4.68 8.09 3.76
CA SER A 179 -5.19 9.24 3.02
C SER A 179 -4.30 10.47 3.21
N PRO A 180 -4.29 11.44 2.29
CA PRO A 180 -3.54 12.69 2.47
C PRO A 180 -3.93 13.43 3.77
N GLN A 181 -5.21 13.40 4.14
CA GLN A 181 -5.71 14.02 5.36
C GLN A 181 -5.20 13.31 6.61
N SER A 182 -5.17 11.98 6.63
CA SER A 182 -4.56 11.23 7.74
C SER A 182 -3.06 11.52 7.81
N ALA A 183 -2.34 11.53 6.69
CA ALA A 183 -0.92 11.83 6.65
C ALA A 183 -0.60 13.19 7.27
N GLN A 184 -1.37 14.23 6.94
CA GLN A 184 -1.19 15.55 7.54
C GLN A 184 -1.41 15.52 9.06
N ARG A 185 -2.51 14.93 9.55
CA ARG A 185 -2.78 14.81 10.99
C ARG A 185 -1.68 14.05 11.73
N GLU A 186 -1.29 12.90 11.18
CA GLU A 186 -0.28 12.02 11.76
C GLU A 186 1.12 12.68 11.78
N ILE A 187 1.50 13.39 10.72
CA ILE A 187 2.76 14.15 10.67
C ILE A 187 2.75 15.28 11.71
N SER A 188 1.67 16.07 11.79
CA SER A 188 1.56 17.15 12.77
C SER A 188 1.64 16.62 14.21
N PHE A 189 0.93 15.53 14.50
CA PHE A 189 0.97 14.85 15.80
C PHE A 189 2.42 14.52 16.20
N PHE A 190 3.22 13.95 15.30
CA PHE A 190 4.59 13.52 15.63
C PHE A 190 5.67 14.58 15.51
N PHE A 191 5.59 15.50 14.55
CA PHE A 191 6.72 16.37 14.18
C PHE A 191 6.48 17.86 14.42
N GLU A 192 5.25 18.27 14.74
CA GLU A 192 4.91 19.68 14.98
C GLU A 192 4.44 19.90 16.42
N GLU A 193 3.74 18.93 17.01
CA GLU A 193 3.46 18.94 18.44
C GLU A 193 4.66 18.46 19.27
N LYS A 194 4.91 19.13 20.40
CA LYS A 194 5.90 18.68 21.38
C LYS A 194 5.39 17.40 22.06
N ILE A 195 5.54 16.26 21.40
CA ILE A 195 5.31 14.98 22.08
C ILE A 195 6.29 14.89 23.26
N SER A 196 5.76 14.60 24.45
CA SER A 196 6.46 14.34 25.72
C SER A 196 7.24 13.02 25.73
N GLY A 197 7.42 12.37 24.58
CA GLY A 197 8.10 11.11 24.43
C GLY A 197 9.60 11.27 24.69
N ARG A 198 10.19 10.35 25.44
CA ARG A 198 11.65 10.31 25.62
C ARG A 198 12.29 10.05 24.26
N ILE A 199 13.04 11.03 23.76
CA ILE A 199 13.91 10.84 22.59
C ILE A 199 14.98 9.84 23.02
N VAL A 200 15.03 8.68 22.38
CA VAL A 200 16.09 7.70 22.63
C VAL A 200 17.36 8.24 21.96
N PRO A 201 18.43 8.55 22.71
CA PRO A 201 19.69 8.95 22.11
C PRO A 201 20.19 7.80 21.22
N LYS A 202 20.64 8.13 20.01
CA LYS A 202 21.35 7.18 19.16
C LYS A 202 22.66 6.84 19.87
N HIS A 203 22.70 5.71 20.58
CA HIS A 203 23.95 5.16 21.07
C HIS A 203 24.69 4.59 19.86
N ASP A 204 25.69 5.32 19.38
CA ASP A 204 26.70 4.77 18.48
C ASP A 204 27.45 3.68 19.26
N GLU A 205 27.48 2.47 18.70
CA GLU A 205 28.14 1.30 19.28
C GLU A 205 29.66 1.52 19.43
N LEU A 206 30.21 1.10 20.57
CA LEU A 206 31.63 0.78 20.78
C LEU A 206 31.75 -0.76 20.89
#